data_AF-A0A945LE83-F1
#
_entry.id   AF-A0A945LE83-F1
#
_cell.length_a   1.000
_cell.length_b   1.000
_cell.length_c   1.000
_cell.angle_alpha   90.00
_cell.angle_beta   90.00
_cell.angle_gamma   90.00
#
_symmetry.space_group_name_H-M   'P 1'
#
loop_
_entity.id
_entity.type
_entity.pdbx_description
1 polymer ?
#
loop_
_entity_poly.entity_id
_entity_poly.type
_entity_poly.pdbx_seq_one_letter_code
_entity_poly.pdbx_strand_id
1 'polypeptide(L)' 'MKFMAHVDSPCTGVCELDLETDWCKGCFRTRDEVATWSLASDDQKKSILINASARRSHAVKN' A
#
# COMPACT_ATOMS: atom_id res chain seq x y z
N MET A 1 -7.82 -25.40 1.78
CA MET A 1 -8.06 -24.66 0.51
C MET A 1 -7.22 -23.39 0.50
N LYS A 2 -6.26 -23.21 -0.41
CA LYS A 2 -5.50 -21.96 -0.56
C LYS A 2 -5.09 -21.76 -2.02
N PHE A 3 -6.06 -21.47 -2.88
CA PHE A 3 -5.84 -21.19 -4.29
C PHE A 3 -6.89 -20.19 -4.80
N MET A 4 -6.80 -18.96 -4.30
CA MET A 4 -7.15 -17.77 -5.07
C MET A 4 -5.84 -17.00 -5.14
N ALA A 5 -5.47 -16.47 -6.30
CA ALA A 5 -4.25 -15.67 -6.46
C ALA A 5 -4.36 -14.37 -5.65
N HIS A 6 -4.27 -14.46 -4.33
CA HIS A 6 -4.44 -13.34 -3.43
C HIS A 6 -3.21 -12.45 -3.57
N VAL A 7 -3.43 -11.22 -4.03
CA VAL A 7 -2.39 -10.20 -3.95
C VAL A 7 -2.16 -9.90 -2.47
N ASP A 8 -0.99 -10.29 -1.96
CA ASP A 8 -0.64 -10.13 -0.55
C ASP A 8 -0.57 -8.67 -0.14
N SER A 9 -0.98 -8.40 1.10
CA SER A 9 -0.93 -7.04 1.64
C SER A 9 0.52 -6.62 1.93
N PRO A 10 0.97 -5.42 1.51
CA PRO A 10 2.32 -4.93 1.75
C PRO A 10 2.47 -4.33 3.16
N CYS A 11 1.51 -4.58 4.06
CA CYS A 11 1.45 -3.96 5.37
C CYS A 11 2.58 -4.47 6.26
N THR A 12 3.31 -3.56 6.90
CA THR A 12 4.39 -3.89 7.85
C THR A 12 3.92 -3.92 9.29
N GLY A 13 2.62 -3.71 9.56
CA GLY A 13 2.07 -3.54 10.90
C GLY A 13 2.24 -2.13 11.49
N VAL A 14 2.95 -1.24 10.79
CA VAL A 14 3.09 0.17 11.16
C VAL A 14 1.95 0.97 10.52
N CYS A 15 1.08 1.54 11.34
CA CYS A 15 -0.05 2.37 10.90
C CYS A 15 0.17 3.83 11.29
N GLU A 16 1.28 4.41 10.83
CA GLU A 16 1.59 5.83 11.00
C GLU A 16 1.60 6.51 9.63
N LEU A 17 0.89 7.62 9.50
CA LEU A 17 0.89 8.45 8.30
C LEU A 17 1.96 9.53 8.42
N ASP A 18 2.63 9.80 7.32
CA ASP A 18 3.51 10.93 7.17
C ASP A 18 2.68 12.22 7.02
N LEU A 19 2.99 13.25 7.82
CA LEU A 19 2.17 14.47 7.88
C LEU A 19 2.34 15.36 6.65
N GLU A 20 3.43 15.21 5.90
CA GLU A 20 3.70 16.02 4.71
C GLU A 20 3.07 15.39 3.45
N THR A 21 3.13 14.06 3.36
CA THR A 21 2.71 13.32 2.16
C THR A 21 1.37 12.59 2.31
N ASP A 22 0.86 12.45 3.53
CA ASP A 22 -0.33 11.65 3.89
C ASP A 22 -0.20 10.16 3.48
N TRP A 23 1.04 9.66 3.41
CA TRP A 23 1.33 8.26 3.10
C TRP A 23 1.71 7.49 4.36
N CYS A 24 1.31 6.22 4.41
CA CYS A 24 1.76 5.34 5.49
C CYS A 24 3.28 5.18 5.46
N LYS A 25 3.97 5.48 6.57
CA LYS A 25 5.44 5.38 6.67
C LYS A 25 5.98 3.95 6.51
N GLY A 26 5.15 2.93 6.75
CA GLY A 26 5.53 1.52 6.59
C GLY A 26 5.27 0.98 5.18
N CYS A 27 4.00 1.06 4.74
CA CYS A 27 3.57 0.45 3.49
C CYS A 27 3.42 1.44 2.31
N PHE A 28 3.61 2.74 2.54
CA PHE A 28 3.56 3.81 1.53
C PHE A 28 2.25 3.86 0.75
N ARG A 29 1.17 3.31 1.31
CA ARG A 29 -0.19 3.46 0.82
C ARG A 29 -0.85 4.69 1.43
N THR A 30 -1.80 5.28 0.73
CA THR A 30 -2.65 6.34 1.28
C THR A 30 -3.67 5.76 2.25
N ARG A 31 -4.31 6.61 3.05
CA ARG A 31 -5.36 6.19 3.98
C ARG A 31 -6.52 5.48 3.29
N ASP A 32 -6.98 5.98 2.15
CA ASP A 32 -8.06 5.38 1.36
C ASP A 32 -7.67 4.02 0.75
N GLU A 33 -6.44 3.88 0.26
CA GLU A 33 -5.92 2.61 -0.26
C GLU A 33 -5.81 1.55 0.85
N VAL A 34 -5.53 1.95 2.09
CA VAL A 34 -5.54 1.06 3.26
C VAL A 34 -6.97 0.65 3.60
N ALA A 35 -7.90 1.61 3.66
CA ALA A 35 -9.30 1.37 4.02
C ALA A 35 -10.05 0.49 3.01
N THR A 36 -9.73 0.61 1.72
CA THR A 36 -10.41 -0.11 0.64
C THR A 36 -9.71 -1.41 0.23
N TRP A 37 -8.56 -1.76 0.82
CA TRP A 37 -7.72 -2.88 0.40
C TRP A 37 -8.45 -4.23 0.34
N SER A 38 -9.28 -4.54 1.34
CA SER A 38 -10.03 -5.80 1.41
C SER A 38 -11.12 -5.89 0.34
N LEU A 39 -11.61 -4.75 -0.14
CA LEU A 39 -12.65 -4.62 -1.16
C LEU A 39 -12.08 -4.46 -2.57
N ALA A 40 -10.79 -4.11 -2.69
CA ALA A 40 -10.13 -3.91 -3.97
C ALA A 40 -10.01 -5.22 -4.76
N SER A 41 -10.25 -5.14 -6.07
CA SER A 41 -9.95 -6.22 -7.00
C SER A 41 -8.45 -6.47 -7.11
N ASP A 42 -8.03 -7.61 -7.64
CA ASP A 42 -6.61 -7.92 -7.76
C ASP A 42 -5.86 -6.92 -8.66
N ASP A 43 -6.51 -6.38 -9.71
CA ASP A 43 -5.89 -5.35 -10.56
C ASP A 43 -5.81 -3.99 -9.86
N GLN A 44 -6.80 -3.65 -9.04
CA GLN A 44 -6.71 -2.48 -8.16
C GLN A 44 -5.59 -2.64 -7.15
N LYS A 45 -5.46 -3.81 -6.51
CA LYS A 45 -4.39 -4.11 -5.56
C LYS A 45 -3.02 -3.99 -6.21
N LYS A 46 -2.81 -4.58 -7.40
CA LYS A 46 -1.57 -4.42 -8.17
C LYS A 46 -1.26 -2.93 -8.45
N SER A 47 -2.25 -2.16 -8.86
CA SER A 47 -2.08 -0.72 -9.13
C SER A 47 -1.68 0.05 -7.87
N ILE A 48 -2.34 -0.24 -6.74
CA ILE A 48 -1.99 0.33 -5.43
C ILE A 48 -0.55 -0.03 -5.05
N LEU A 49 -0.12 -1.28 -5.26
CA LEU A 49 1.23 -1.72 -4.96
C LEU A 49 2.29 -1.02 -5.82
N ILE A 50 2.03 -0.85 -7.12
CA ILE A 50 2.91 -0.11 -8.03
C ILE A 50 3.06 1.33 -7.54
N ASN A 51 1.96 2.02 -7.25
CA ASN A 51 1.98 3.39 -6.75
C ASN A 51 2.70 3.50 -5.41
N ALA A 52 2.45 2.58 -4.47
CA ALA A 52 3.13 2.55 -3.17
C ALA A 52 4.65 2.35 -3.32
N SER A 53 5.07 1.48 -4.25
CA SER A 53 6.50 1.25 -4.54
C SER A 53 7.19 2.49 -5.15
N ALA A 54 6.48 3.22 -6.02
CA ALA A 54 6.97 4.48 -6.58
C ALA A 54 7.15 5.52 -5.47
N ARG A 55 6.13 5.70 -4.61
CA ARG A 55 6.18 6.61 -3.45
C ARG A 55 7.32 6.29 -2.49
N ARG A 56 7.52 5.00 -2.18
CA ARG A 56 8.68 4.55 -1.38
C ARG A 56 10.01 4.97 -2.02
N SER A 57 10.13 4.83 -3.33
CA SER A 57 11.35 5.20 -4.07
C SER A 57 11.61 6.70 -4.05
N HIS A 58 10.57 7.55 -3.93
CA HIS A 58 10.72 8.98 -3.72
C HIS A 58 11.16 9.31 -2.29
N ALA A 59 10.62 8.62 -1.28
CA ALA A 59 10.95 8.86 0.13
C ALA A 59 12.37 8.42 0.52
N VAL A 60 12.93 7.38 -0.10
CA VAL A 60 14.27 6.84 0.22
C VAL A 60 15.41 7.63 -0.44
N LYS A 61 15.11 8.52 -1.39
CA LYS A 61 16.11 9.31 -2.13
C LYS A 61 16.60 10.57 -1.41
N ASN A 62 16.28 10.75 -0.12
CA ASN A 62 16.68 11.92 0.66
C ASN A 62 17.50 11.52 1.88
#